data_AF-A0A533SMP7-F1
#
_entry.id   AF-A0A533SMP7-F1
#
_cell.length_a   1.000
_cell.length_b   1.000
_cell.length_c   1.000
_cell.angle_alpha   90.00
_cell.angle_beta   90.00
_cell.angle_gamma   90.00
#
_symmetry.space_group_name_H-M   'P 1'
#
loop_
_entity.id
_entity.type
_entity.pdbx_description
1 polymer ?
#
loop_
_entity_poly.entity_id
_entity_poly.type
_entity_poly.pdbx_seq_one_letter_code
_entity_poly.pdbx_strand_id
1 'polypeptide(L)' 'MSKVLKSDGHCFYLAMDHGYFQGPTHNLENVGKGAAPLLEFVDALFVSRGVLRSQINPA' A
#
# COMPACT_ATOMS: atom_id res chain seq x y z
N MET A 1 9.46 12.85 -7.58
CA MET A 1 8.14 13.25 -7.06
C MET A 1 6.98 13.08 -8.03
N SER A 2 7.19 13.29 -9.32
CA SER A 2 6.18 13.11 -10.38
C SER A 2 5.53 11.73 -10.49
N LYS A 3 6.09 10.67 -9.87
CA LYS A 3 5.48 9.33 -9.83
C LYS A 3 4.35 9.21 -8.81
N VAL A 4 4.27 10.12 -7.84
CA VAL A 4 3.37 10.03 -6.68
C VAL A 4 2.47 11.25 -6.60
N LEU A 5 3.03 12.44 -6.86
CA LEU A 5 2.24 13.67 -7.01
C LEU A 5 1.77 13.81 -8.46
N LYS A 6 0.46 13.92 -8.65
CA LYS A 6 -0.17 14.22 -9.93
C LYS A 6 0.08 15.68 -10.34
N SER A 7 -0.33 16.04 -11.57
CA SER A 7 -0.17 17.39 -12.11
C SER A 7 -0.93 18.47 -11.33
N ASP A 8 -1.96 18.09 -10.59
CA ASP A 8 -2.73 18.96 -9.70
C ASP A 8 -2.08 19.14 -8.32
N GLY A 9 -0.93 18.48 -8.06
CA GLY A 9 -0.23 18.53 -6.79
C GLY A 9 -0.80 17.61 -5.70
N HIS A 10 -1.80 16.78 -6.03
CA HIS A 10 -2.43 15.87 -5.09
C HIS A 10 -1.91 14.42 -5.26
N CYS A 11 -2.09 13.63 -4.20
CA CYS A 11 -1.78 12.19 -4.15
C CYS A 11 -2.76 11.52 -3.20
N PHE A 12 -3.51 10.53 -3.70
CA PHE A 12 -4.32 9.66 -2.87
C PHE A 12 -3.58 8.34 -2.65
N TYR A 13 -3.10 8.07 -1.43
CA TYR A 13 -2.30 6.88 -1.13
C TYR A 13 -2.99 5.95 -0.13
N LEU A 14 -2.69 4.66 -0.23
CA LEU A 14 -3.20 3.61 0.66
C LEU A 14 -2.14 3.21 1.69
N ALA A 15 -2.41 3.47 2.97
CA ALA A 15 -1.53 3.10 4.08
C ALA A 15 -1.92 1.75 4.69
N MET A 16 -1.00 0.79 4.64
CA MET A 16 -1.16 -0.58 5.16
C MET A 16 0.08 -1.04 5.95
N ASP A 17 0.75 -0.13 6.65
CA ASP A 17 2.01 -0.35 7.36
C ASP A 17 1.85 -0.63 8.86
N HIS A 18 0.63 -0.55 9.41
CA HIS A 18 0.29 -0.77 10.83
C HIS A 18 0.94 -2.03 11.44
N GLY A 19 1.02 -3.11 10.66
CA GLY A 19 1.59 -4.37 11.12
C GLY A 19 3.07 -4.32 11.46
N TYR A 20 3.79 -3.24 11.10
CA TYR A 20 5.15 -2.98 11.53
C TYR A 20 5.31 -3.04 13.07
N PHE A 21 4.31 -2.60 13.83
CA PHE A 21 4.33 -2.66 15.31
C PHE A 21 3.11 -3.33 15.94
N GLN A 22 1.99 -3.46 15.21
CA GLN A 22 0.75 -4.04 15.73
C GLN A 22 0.59 -5.54 15.41
N GLY A 23 1.47 -6.13 14.60
CA GLY A 23 1.26 -7.48 14.07
C GLY A 23 0.06 -7.54 13.09
N PRO A 24 -0.61 -8.68 12.93
CA PRO A 24 -1.75 -8.83 12.02
C PRO A 24 -3.01 -8.14 12.57
N THR A 25 -3.05 -6.81 12.46
CA THR A 25 -4.22 -6.01 12.82
C THR A 25 -5.38 -6.29 11.87
N HIS A 26 -6.60 -5.96 12.32
CA HIS A 26 -7.82 -6.28 11.59
C HIS A 26 -7.79 -5.79 10.14
N ASN A 27 -8.14 -6.68 9.19
CA ASN A 27 -8.10 -6.48 7.74
C ASN A 27 -6.68 -6.34 7.13
N LEU A 28 -5.62 -6.51 7.92
CA LEU A 28 -4.22 -6.51 7.45
C LEU A 28 -3.51 -7.85 7.73
N GLU A 29 -4.27 -8.92 8.01
CA GLU A 29 -3.74 -10.27 8.20
C GLU A 29 -3.11 -10.82 6.90
N ASN A 30 -3.64 -10.38 5.75
CA ASN A 30 -3.05 -10.62 4.43
C ASN A 30 -3.11 -9.36 3.57
N VAL A 31 -2.08 -8.51 3.71
CA VAL A 31 -2.01 -7.21 3.03
C VAL A 31 -2.07 -7.34 1.51
N GLY A 32 -1.45 -8.36 0.90
CA GLY A 32 -1.48 -8.54 -0.56
C GLY A 32 -2.89 -8.77 -1.09
N LYS A 33 -3.66 -9.68 -0.45
CA LYS A 33 -5.06 -9.94 -0.81
C LYS A 33 -5.95 -8.73 -0.56
N GLY A 34 -5.75 -8.02 0.55
CA GLY A 34 -6.51 -6.82 0.88
C GLY A 34 -6.23 -5.65 -0.06
N ALA A 35 -4.97 -5.48 -0.47
CA ALA A 35 -4.55 -4.39 -1.34
C ALA A 35 -4.97 -4.59 -2.81
N ALA A 36 -4.92 -5.83 -3.33
CA ALA A 36 -5.13 -6.13 -4.75
C ALA A 36 -6.36 -5.45 -5.40
N PRO A 37 -7.58 -5.51 -4.82
CA PRO A 37 -8.75 -4.85 -5.40
C PRO A 37 -8.76 -3.32 -5.24
N LEU A 38 -7.83 -2.75 -4.46
CA LEU A 38 -7.76 -1.32 -4.17
C LEU A 38 -6.69 -0.60 -4.99
N LEU A 39 -5.73 -1.34 -5.57
CA LEU A 39 -4.56 -0.77 -6.26
C LEU A 39 -4.93 0.11 -7.46
N GLU A 40 -6.07 -0.14 -8.12
CA GLU A 40 -6.52 0.67 -9.26
C GLU A 40 -7.05 2.07 -8.86
N PHE A 41 -7.40 2.27 -7.59
CA PHE A 41 -8.02 3.50 -7.11
C PHE A 41 -7.03 4.45 -6.43
N VAL A 42 -5.78 4.05 -6.27
CA VAL A 42 -4.79 4.73 -5.43
C VAL A 42 -3.55 5.09 -6.26
N ASP A 43 -2.95 6.23 -5.93
CA ASP A 43 -1.76 6.76 -6.61
C ASP A 43 -0.47 6.13 -6.08
N ALA A 44 -0.49 5.71 -4.82
CA ALA A 44 0.65 5.04 -4.18
C ALA A 44 0.20 4.09 -3.07
N LEU A 45 1.02 3.06 -2.85
CA LEU A 45 0.90 2.14 -1.73
C LEU A 45 1.99 2.44 -0.69
N PHE A 46 1.60 2.62 0.57
CA PHE A 46 2.50 2.84 1.69
C PHE A 46 2.51 1.61 2.61
N VAL A 47 3.60 0.85 2.55
CA VAL A 47 3.78 -0.42 3.27
C VAL A 47 5.23 -0.58 3.71
N SER A 48 5.46 -1.49 4.66
CA SER A 48 6.82 -1.87 5.04
C SER A 48 7.54 -2.60 3.90
N ARG A 49 8.88 -2.56 3.91
CA ARG A 49 9.73 -3.31 2.96
C ARG A 49 9.42 -4.81 2.93
N GLY A 50 9.12 -5.39 4.10
CA GLY A 50 8.80 -6.80 4.23
C GLY A 50 7.52 -7.15 3.47
N VAL A 51 6.47 -6.35 3.67
CA VAL A 51 5.18 -6.52 2.97
C VAL A 51 5.36 -6.30 1.47
N LEU A 52 6.02 -5.22 1.05
CA LEU A 52 6.24 -4.91 -0.36
C LEU A 52 6.89 -6.08 -1.12
N ARG A 53 7.92 -6.70 -0.55
CA ARG A 53 8.67 -7.77 -1.24
C ARG A 53 8.00 -9.14 -1.19
N SER A 54 7.17 -9.39 -0.18
CA SER A 54 6.61 -10.73 0.05
C SER A 54 5.15 -10.86 -0.36
N GLN A 55 4.41 -9.76 -0.48
CA GLN A 55 2.96 -9.78 -0.70
C GLN A 55 2.49 -8.93 -1.89
N ILE A 56 3.32 -8.03 -2.40
CA ILE A 56 2.96 -7.14 -3.51
C ILE A 56 3.72 -7.59 -4.76
N ASN A 57 2.98 -7.95 -5.81
CA ASN A 57 3.59 -8.28 -7.09
C ASN A 57 4.11 -7.00 -7.76
N PRO A 58 5.30 -7.02 -8.37
CA PRO A 58 5.77 -5.92 -9.20
C PRO A 58 4.78 -5.64 -10.33
N ALA A 59 4.56 -4.35 -10.61
CA ALA A 59 3.86 -3.89 -11.80
C ALA A 59 4.78 -3.90 -13.03
#